data_AF-A0A261RN86-F1
#
_entry.id   AF-A0A261RN86-F1
#
_cell.length_a   1.000
_cell.length_b   1.000
_cell.length_c   1.000
_cell.angle_alpha   90.00
_cell.angle_beta   90.00
_cell.angle_gamma   90.00
#
_symmetry.space_group_name_H-M   'P 1'
#
loop_
_entity.id
_entity.type
_entity.pdbx_description
1 polymer ?
#
loop_
_entity_poly.entity_id
_entity_poly.type
_entity_poly.pdbx_seq_one_letter_code
_entity_poly.pdbx_strand_id
1 'polypeptide(L)'
;MRSLLQRLTTFFILTVVPGLYPALAQTPNMDADLLTGDTRLACEALLCLSSGKRPDECDPALSRYFGINKKKLSDTLDARRDFLKQCPASNDSKEMSDLVQAISNGAGRCDAKYLNSALAVNTGHGGDYGSGPTYISDRMPSYCRLYVGNAYTDLGDTLPRYVGKPEDGGYWVQAQDYDSELAKYEQALADRKAQQESSSGGN
;
A
#
# COMPACT_ATOMS: atom_id res chain seq x y z
N MET A 1 77.01 18.75 1.62
CA MET A 1 78.02 17.70 1.38
C MET A 1 77.29 16.47 0.83
N ARG A 2 77.74 15.85 -0.26
CA ARG A 2 78.32 14.48 -0.30
C ARG A 2 77.67 13.50 0.71
N SER A 3 77.22 12.29 0.37
CA SER A 3 77.05 11.52 -0.90
C SER A 3 76.39 10.17 -0.50
N LEU A 4 75.66 9.42 -1.34
CA LEU A 4 76.16 8.57 -2.44
C LEU A 4 75.00 8.04 -3.32
N LEU A 5 75.35 7.46 -4.48
CA LEU A 5 74.45 6.82 -5.44
C LEU A 5 74.64 5.29 -5.44
N GLN A 6 73.85 4.55 -6.25
CA GLN A 6 74.04 3.13 -6.66
C GLN A 6 73.73 2.09 -5.55
N ARG A 7 73.18 0.88 -5.78
CA ARG A 7 72.83 -0.01 -6.95
C ARG A 7 71.64 -0.95 -6.49
N LEU A 8 71.02 -1.90 -7.22
CA LEU A 8 71.17 -2.53 -8.56
C LEU A 8 69.81 -3.16 -9.00
N THR A 9 69.69 -3.58 -10.27
CA THR A 9 68.80 -4.58 -10.92
C THR A 9 67.35 -4.86 -10.46
N THR A 10 66.46 -4.62 -11.42
CA THR A 10 65.23 -5.36 -11.78
C THR A 10 65.32 -6.89 -11.66
N PHE A 11 64.21 -7.53 -11.25
CA PHE A 11 63.64 -8.74 -11.88
C PHE A 11 62.20 -8.95 -11.37
N PHE A 12 61.20 -8.54 -12.16
CA PHE A 12 59.78 -8.81 -11.86
C PHE A 12 59.30 -9.92 -12.79
N ILE A 13 59.08 -11.12 -12.25
CA ILE A 13 58.74 -12.31 -13.04
C ILE A 13 57.25 -12.24 -13.41
N LEU A 14 56.96 -12.18 -14.71
CA LEU A 14 55.59 -12.12 -15.23
C LEU A 14 54.96 -13.53 -15.23
N THR A 15 54.47 -13.98 -14.07
CA THR A 15 53.75 -15.26 -13.96
C THR A 15 52.37 -15.16 -14.59
N VAL A 16 52.25 -15.57 -15.85
CA VAL A 16 50.96 -15.73 -16.55
C VAL A 16 50.18 -16.86 -15.89
N VAL A 17 49.12 -16.52 -15.14
CA VAL A 17 48.19 -17.50 -14.56
C VAL A 17 47.20 -17.93 -15.65
N PRO A 18 47.11 -19.23 -16.01
CA PRO A 18 46.20 -19.68 -17.05
C PRO A 18 44.74 -19.76 -16.57
N GLY A 19 43.83 -19.18 -17.35
CA GLY A 19 42.52 -19.78 -17.61
C GLY A 19 41.55 -20.00 -16.44
N LEU A 20 41.28 -18.98 -15.61
CA LEU A 20 39.98 -18.93 -14.92
C LEU A 20 38.92 -18.47 -15.95
N TYR A 21 38.14 -19.43 -16.47
CA TYR A 21 37.02 -19.14 -17.35
C TYR A 21 35.99 -18.27 -16.62
N PRO A 22 35.50 -17.16 -17.20
CA PRO A 22 34.30 -16.52 -16.70
C PRO A 22 33.14 -17.49 -16.90
N ALA A 23 32.65 -18.08 -15.80
CA ALA A 23 31.36 -18.74 -15.82
C ALA A 23 30.33 -17.69 -16.24
N LEU A 24 29.73 -17.87 -17.43
CA LEU A 24 28.65 -17.01 -17.88
C LEU A 24 27.49 -17.19 -16.89
N ALA A 25 27.30 -16.20 -16.03
CA ALA A 25 26.14 -16.13 -15.17
C ALA A 25 24.92 -16.04 -16.09
N GLN A 26 24.23 -17.17 -16.24
CA GLN A 26 22.93 -17.23 -16.90
C GLN A 26 21.95 -16.49 -16.00
N THR A 27 21.87 -15.16 -16.18
CA THR A 27 20.67 -14.42 -15.82
C THR A 27 19.52 -15.15 -16.51
N PRO A 28 18.51 -15.66 -15.78
CA PRO A 28 17.34 -16.22 -16.43
C PRO A 28 16.72 -15.10 -17.26
N ASN A 29 16.80 -15.23 -18.58
CA ASN A 29 16.10 -14.34 -19.49
C ASN A 29 14.61 -14.60 -19.25
N MET A 30 13.98 -13.76 -18.42
CA MET A 30 12.53 -13.74 -18.30
C MET A 30 11.98 -13.43 -19.70
N ASP A 31 11.33 -14.42 -20.30
CA ASP A 31 11.02 -14.40 -21.73
C ASP A 31 10.26 -13.13 -22.11
N ALA A 32 10.93 -12.25 -22.87
CA ALA A 32 10.35 -10.98 -23.32
C ALA A 32 9.13 -11.19 -24.23
N ASP A 33 8.98 -12.39 -24.80
CA ASP A 33 7.84 -12.83 -25.61
C ASP A 33 6.62 -13.23 -24.74
N LEU A 34 6.83 -13.53 -23.45
CA LEU A 34 5.79 -14.01 -22.53
C LEU A 34 4.93 -12.87 -21.93
N LEU A 35 5.46 -11.64 -21.88
CA LEU A 35 4.82 -10.48 -21.27
C LEU A 35 4.09 -9.61 -22.31
N THR A 36 3.08 -10.20 -22.96
CA THR A 36 2.17 -9.49 -23.88
C THR A 36 0.74 -9.43 -23.34
N GLY A 37 -0.08 -8.49 -23.86
CA GLY A 37 -1.50 -8.37 -23.49
C GLY A 37 -1.77 -8.17 -21.99
N ASP A 38 -2.79 -8.85 -21.47
CA ASP A 38 -3.20 -8.78 -20.06
C ASP A 38 -2.13 -9.31 -19.09
N THR A 39 -1.29 -10.28 -19.50
CA THR A 39 -0.15 -10.80 -18.70
C THR A 39 0.79 -9.68 -18.27
N ARG A 40 1.13 -8.78 -19.20
CA ARG A 40 1.97 -7.60 -18.93
C ARG A 40 1.30 -6.67 -17.92
N LEU A 41 0.04 -6.31 -18.20
CA LEU A 41 -0.74 -5.42 -17.34
C LEU A 41 -0.97 -6.01 -15.94
N ALA A 42 -1.01 -7.35 -15.80
CA ALA A 42 -1.11 -8.04 -14.53
C ALA A 42 0.17 -7.91 -13.69
N CYS A 43 1.35 -8.07 -14.30
CA CYS A 43 2.63 -7.86 -13.62
C CYS A 43 2.85 -6.38 -13.25
N GLU A 44 2.53 -5.47 -14.18
CA GLU A 44 2.60 -4.02 -13.93
C GLU A 44 1.64 -3.62 -12.80
N ALA A 45 0.39 -4.14 -12.78
CA ALA A 45 -0.56 -3.87 -11.71
C ALA A 45 -0.11 -4.46 -10.37
N LEU A 46 0.48 -5.66 -10.36
CA LEU A 46 1.04 -6.29 -9.15
C LEU A 46 2.12 -5.39 -8.52
N LEU A 47 3.01 -4.82 -9.32
CA LEU A 47 4.05 -3.88 -8.86
C LEU A 47 3.46 -2.52 -8.45
N CYS A 48 2.62 -1.90 -9.28
CA CYS A 48 2.01 -0.59 -9.04
C CYS A 48 0.99 -0.56 -7.88
N LEU A 49 0.45 -1.71 -7.49
CA LEU A 49 -0.37 -1.87 -6.28
C LEU A 49 0.50 -2.20 -5.05
N SER A 50 1.75 -2.64 -5.26
CA SER A 50 2.70 -2.87 -4.17
C SER A 50 3.45 -1.60 -3.73
N SER A 51 3.38 -0.49 -4.48
CA SER A 51 3.93 0.81 -4.06
C SER A 51 2.85 1.83 -3.72
N GLY A 52 3.15 2.71 -2.75
CA GLY A 52 2.41 3.93 -2.48
C GLY A 52 2.61 5.01 -3.54
N LYS A 53 3.68 4.91 -4.35
CA LYS A 53 3.96 5.83 -5.47
C LYS A 53 3.33 5.29 -6.75
N ARG A 54 2.62 6.17 -7.47
CA ARG A 54 1.97 5.87 -8.75
C ARG A 54 2.37 6.93 -9.78
N PRO A 55 3.46 6.69 -10.53
CA PRO A 55 3.78 7.50 -11.70
C PRO A 55 2.91 7.05 -12.89
N ASP A 56 2.85 7.89 -13.92
CA ASP A 56 1.92 7.76 -15.05
C ASP A 56 2.05 6.42 -15.82
N GLU A 57 3.21 5.75 -15.79
CA GLU A 57 3.40 4.42 -16.39
C GLU A 57 2.53 3.33 -15.75
N CYS A 58 2.05 3.54 -14.51
CA CYS A 58 1.13 2.63 -13.84
C CYS A 58 -0.32 2.73 -14.37
N ASP A 59 -0.72 3.83 -15.02
CA ASP A 59 -2.12 4.09 -15.34
C ASP A 59 -2.78 3.05 -16.25
N PRO A 60 -2.14 2.48 -17.29
CA PRO A 60 -2.74 1.43 -18.12
C PRO A 60 -3.06 0.17 -17.29
N ALA A 61 -2.14 -0.24 -16.42
CA ALA A 61 -2.26 -1.44 -15.60
C ALA A 61 -3.26 -1.26 -14.45
N LEU A 62 -3.23 -0.11 -13.79
CA LEU A 62 -4.20 0.25 -12.74
C LEU A 62 -5.60 0.46 -13.31
N SER A 63 -5.74 1.09 -14.49
CA SER A 63 -7.03 1.20 -15.19
C SER A 63 -7.58 -0.17 -15.56
N ARG A 64 -6.73 -1.08 -16.06
CA ARG A 64 -7.10 -2.46 -16.37
C ARG A 64 -7.56 -3.23 -15.13
N TYR A 65 -6.89 -3.04 -14.00
CA TYR A 65 -7.21 -3.66 -12.71
C TYR A 65 -8.50 -3.12 -12.09
N PHE A 66 -8.61 -1.81 -11.91
CA PHE A 66 -9.76 -1.18 -11.27
C PHE A 66 -11.02 -1.25 -12.14
N GLY A 67 -10.87 -1.25 -13.47
CA GLY A 67 -11.93 -1.52 -14.44
C GLY A 67 -12.52 -2.93 -14.36
N ILE A 68 -11.86 -3.88 -13.69
CA ILE A 68 -12.50 -5.15 -13.31
C ILE A 68 -13.52 -4.88 -12.22
N ASN A 69 -14.79 -4.98 -12.61
CA ASN A 69 -15.98 -4.84 -11.77
C ASN A 69 -17.00 -5.94 -12.13
N LYS A 70 -17.70 -6.47 -11.13
CA LYS A 70 -18.79 -7.45 -11.26
C LYS A 70 -19.96 -7.03 -10.36
N LYS A 71 -21.15 -7.61 -10.58
CA LYS A 71 -22.38 -7.30 -9.82
C LYS A 71 -22.27 -7.50 -8.31
N LYS A 72 -21.36 -8.36 -7.83
CA LYS A 72 -21.06 -8.56 -6.41
C LYS A 72 -19.61 -8.16 -6.13
N LEU A 73 -19.35 -7.78 -4.88
CA LEU A 73 -18.00 -7.52 -4.41
C LEU A 73 -17.13 -8.79 -4.48
N SER A 74 -17.61 -9.94 -3.97
CA SER A 74 -16.93 -11.24 -4.07
C SER A 74 -16.35 -11.49 -5.46
N ASP A 75 -17.24 -11.52 -6.44
CA ASP A 75 -16.96 -11.83 -7.84
C ASP A 75 -15.97 -10.82 -8.46
N THR A 76 -15.94 -9.59 -7.93
CA THR A 76 -14.99 -8.53 -8.31
C THR A 76 -13.60 -8.79 -7.71
N LEU A 77 -13.51 -9.15 -6.41
CA LEU A 77 -12.24 -9.48 -5.75
C LEU A 77 -11.64 -10.77 -6.33
N ASP A 78 -12.47 -11.77 -6.63
CA ASP A 78 -12.05 -12.99 -7.33
C ASP A 78 -11.54 -12.68 -8.74
N ALA A 79 -12.29 -11.95 -9.56
CA ALA A 79 -11.85 -11.61 -10.92
C ALA A 79 -10.60 -10.71 -10.96
N ARG A 80 -10.39 -9.85 -9.95
CA ARG A 80 -9.16 -9.05 -9.78
C ARG A 80 -7.96 -9.92 -9.39
N ARG A 81 -8.17 -10.91 -8.51
CA ARG A 81 -7.16 -11.91 -8.15
C ARG A 81 -6.77 -12.76 -9.35
N ASP A 82 -7.73 -13.21 -10.14
CA ASP A 82 -7.50 -14.05 -11.32
C ASP A 82 -6.87 -13.27 -12.48
N PHE A 83 -7.05 -11.95 -12.54
CA PHE A 83 -6.22 -11.08 -13.40
C PHE A 83 -4.78 -10.99 -12.91
N LEU A 84 -4.53 -10.70 -11.62
CA LEU A 84 -3.17 -10.66 -11.07
C LEU A 84 -2.42 -12.00 -11.21
N LYS A 85 -3.13 -13.13 -11.12
CA LYS A 85 -2.60 -14.48 -11.38
C LYS A 85 -2.08 -14.71 -12.80
N GLN A 86 -2.40 -13.84 -13.77
CA GLN A 86 -1.82 -13.94 -15.12
C GLN A 86 -0.32 -13.59 -15.10
N CYS A 87 0.15 -12.78 -14.15
CA CYS A 87 1.58 -12.56 -13.97
C CYS A 87 2.25 -13.85 -13.45
N PRO A 88 3.32 -14.38 -14.08
CA PRO A 88 4.01 -15.58 -13.59
C PRO A 88 4.44 -15.46 -12.12
N ALA A 89 5.05 -14.32 -11.76
CA ALA A 89 5.52 -14.03 -10.41
C ALA A 89 4.41 -14.03 -9.32
N SER A 90 3.13 -14.12 -9.69
CA SER A 90 2.02 -14.26 -8.74
C SER A 90 2.04 -15.57 -7.94
N ASN A 91 2.68 -16.62 -8.47
CA ASN A 91 2.65 -17.97 -7.89
C ASN A 91 4.04 -18.59 -7.62
N ASP A 92 5.13 -17.86 -7.89
CA ASP A 92 6.52 -18.26 -7.59
C ASP A 92 6.71 -18.68 -6.12
N SER A 93 5.93 -18.11 -5.20
CA SER A 93 5.94 -18.47 -3.78
C SER A 93 4.57 -18.33 -3.11
N LYS A 94 4.46 -18.86 -1.88
CA LYS A 94 3.27 -18.68 -1.04
C LYS A 94 3.06 -17.21 -0.67
N GLU A 95 4.15 -16.49 -0.43
CA GLU A 95 4.15 -15.08 -0.04
C GLU A 95 3.67 -14.19 -1.20
N MET A 96 4.06 -14.50 -2.44
CA MET A 96 3.50 -13.85 -3.64
C MET A 96 2.02 -14.16 -3.83
N SER A 97 1.59 -15.39 -3.54
CA SER A 97 0.16 -15.77 -3.56
C SER A 97 -0.63 -15.02 -2.47
N ASP A 98 -0.06 -14.86 -1.28
CA ASP A 98 -0.64 -14.10 -0.16
C ASP A 98 -0.70 -12.59 -0.48
N LEU A 99 0.32 -12.04 -1.16
CA LEU A 99 0.35 -10.67 -1.67
C LEU A 99 -0.78 -10.44 -2.68
N VAL A 100 -0.95 -11.34 -3.65
CA VAL A 100 -2.04 -11.27 -4.65
C VAL A 100 -3.41 -11.40 -3.96
N GLN A 101 -3.55 -12.25 -2.95
CA GLN A 101 -4.75 -12.29 -2.10
C GLN A 101 -4.96 -10.95 -1.38
N ALA A 102 -3.93 -10.36 -0.77
CA ALA A 102 -4.03 -9.11 -0.02
C ALA A 102 -4.39 -7.92 -0.92
N ILE A 103 -3.70 -7.73 -2.04
CA ILE A 103 -3.99 -6.71 -3.06
C ILE A 103 -5.43 -6.87 -3.57
N SER A 104 -5.84 -8.10 -3.94
CA SER A 104 -7.19 -8.34 -4.47
C SER A 104 -8.30 -7.96 -3.49
N ASN A 105 -8.04 -7.99 -2.18
CA ASN A 105 -9.00 -7.58 -1.14
C ASN A 105 -8.86 -6.10 -0.70
N GLY A 106 -7.65 -5.52 -0.72
CA GLY A 106 -7.37 -4.20 -0.15
C GLY A 106 -7.25 -3.03 -1.15
N ALA A 107 -6.86 -3.29 -2.40
CA ALA A 107 -6.61 -2.23 -3.37
C ALA A 107 -7.89 -1.45 -3.74
N GLY A 108 -7.86 -0.13 -3.52
CA GLY A 108 -9.02 0.76 -3.69
C GLY A 108 -10.12 0.58 -2.64
N ARG A 109 -9.77 0.01 -1.47
CA ARG A 109 -10.69 -0.26 -0.35
C ARG A 109 -10.10 0.11 1.02
N CYS A 110 -8.97 0.83 1.03
CA CYS A 110 -8.17 1.12 2.22
C CYS A 110 -7.65 2.56 2.23
N ASP A 111 -8.33 3.46 1.51
CA ASP A 111 -8.17 4.91 1.60
C ASP A 111 -9.18 5.50 2.61
N ALA A 112 -8.92 6.72 3.09
CA ALA A 112 -9.76 7.38 4.10
C ALA A 112 -11.25 7.53 3.69
N LYS A 113 -11.53 7.79 2.41
CA LYS A 113 -12.89 7.98 1.88
C LYS A 113 -13.67 6.67 1.87
N TYR A 114 -13.03 5.57 1.46
CA TYR A 114 -13.63 4.25 1.57
C TYR A 114 -13.86 3.85 3.04
N LEU A 115 -12.87 4.04 3.91
CA LEU A 115 -12.99 3.66 5.33
C LEU A 115 -14.12 4.43 6.03
N ASN A 116 -14.25 5.73 5.82
CA ASN A 116 -15.33 6.55 6.40
C ASN A 116 -16.75 6.10 5.97
N SER A 117 -16.91 5.52 4.79
CA SER A 117 -18.20 5.00 4.32
C SER A 117 -18.43 3.54 4.68
N ALA A 118 -17.39 2.71 4.67
CA ALA A 118 -17.46 1.27 4.96
C ALA A 118 -17.45 0.93 6.47
N LEU A 119 -17.10 1.88 7.34
CA LEU A 119 -17.02 1.72 8.80
C LEU A 119 -18.05 2.57 9.57
N ALA A 120 -19.05 3.14 8.88
CA ALA A 120 -20.16 3.83 9.51
C ALA A 120 -21.07 2.80 10.24
N VAL A 121 -21.09 2.87 11.57
CA VAL A 121 -21.90 2.01 12.45
C VAL A 121 -23.10 2.81 12.95
N ASN A 122 -24.31 2.35 12.66
CA ASN A 122 -25.52 2.80 13.35
C ASN A 122 -25.68 2.02 14.65
N THR A 123 -25.86 2.73 15.77
CA THR A 123 -26.15 2.12 17.07
C THR A 123 -27.65 1.82 17.27
N GLY A 124 -28.52 2.47 16.49
CA GLY A 124 -29.96 2.20 16.48
C GLY A 124 -30.33 0.93 15.72
N HIS A 125 -31.19 0.11 16.33
CA HIS A 125 -31.95 -0.92 15.62
C HIS A 125 -33.23 -0.25 15.10
N GLY A 126 -33.29 0.05 13.80
CA GLY A 126 -34.36 0.86 13.21
C GLY A 126 -35.77 0.32 13.48
N GLY A 127 -36.65 1.20 13.95
CA GLY A 127 -38.01 0.90 14.41
C GLY A 127 -38.52 2.03 15.31
N ASP A 128 -39.56 1.78 16.10
CA ASP A 128 -40.20 2.78 16.97
C ASP A 128 -39.27 3.39 18.05
N TYR A 129 -38.12 2.74 18.32
CA TYR A 129 -37.09 3.23 19.25
C TYR A 129 -36.13 4.27 18.64
N GLY A 130 -36.27 4.56 17.34
CA GLY A 130 -35.44 5.53 16.61
C GLY A 130 -34.04 5.06 16.25
N SER A 131 -33.33 5.86 15.44
CA SER A 131 -31.93 5.63 15.10
C SER A 131 -31.02 6.28 16.14
N GLY A 132 -30.27 5.46 16.89
CA GLY A 132 -29.15 5.90 17.71
C GLY A 132 -28.01 6.52 16.87
N PRO A 133 -27.06 7.24 17.50
CA PRO A 133 -25.99 7.94 16.80
C PRO A 133 -25.20 7.02 15.85
N THR A 134 -24.91 7.55 14.67
CA THR A 134 -23.95 6.95 13.73
C THR A 134 -22.55 7.42 14.09
N TYR A 135 -21.61 6.48 14.25
CA TYR A 135 -20.18 6.78 14.40
C TYR A 135 -19.36 6.04 13.32
N ILE A 136 -18.14 6.48 13.06
CA ILE A 136 -17.20 5.78 12.18
C ILE A 136 -16.23 4.98 13.05
N SER A 137 -16.11 3.66 12.84
CA SER A 137 -15.19 2.84 13.64
C SER A 137 -13.72 3.18 13.36
N ASP A 138 -12.96 3.30 14.44
CA ASP A 138 -11.50 3.44 14.54
C ASP A 138 -10.73 2.14 14.18
N ARG A 139 -11.44 1.01 14.02
CA ARG A 139 -10.81 -0.30 13.82
C ARG A 139 -10.54 -0.59 12.35
N MET A 140 -9.30 -0.35 11.91
CA MET A 140 -8.86 -0.69 10.55
C MET A 140 -9.10 -2.18 10.23
N PRO A 141 -9.84 -2.51 9.15
CA PRO A 141 -10.17 -3.88 8.77
C PRO A 141 -8.95 -4.78 8.59
N SER A 142 -9.13 -6.07 8.88
CA SER A 142 -8.09 -7.10 8.68
C SER A 142 -7.56 -7.13 7.25
N TYR A 143 -8.43 -7.03 6.23
CA TYR A 143 -8.01 -7.01 4.83
C TYR A 143 -7.15 -5.79 4.46
N CYS A 144 -7.36 -4.63 5.12
CA CYS A 144 -6.48 -3.48 4.95
C CYS A 144 -5.14 -3.73 5.63
N ARG A 145 -5.13 -4.15 6.91
CA ARG A 145 -3.90 -4.43 7.65
C ARG A 145 -3.01 -5.49 6.97
N LEU A 146 -3.62 -6.51 6.35
CA LEU A 146 -2.92 -7.56 5.59
C LEU A 146 -2.37 -7.09 4.24
N TYR A 147 -2.94 -6.02 3.66
CA TYR A 147 -2.47 -5.42 2.41
C TYR A 147 -1.39 -4.37 2.65
N VAL A 148 -1.63 -3.40 3.53
CA VAL A 148 -0.71 -2.27 3.77
C VAL A 148 0.50 -2.64 4.64
N GLY A 149 0.40 -3.74 5.39
CA GLY A 149 1.48 -4.32 6.20
C GLY A 149 2.03 -5.62 5.63
N ASN A 150 1.91 -5.84 4.31
CA ASN A 150 2.52 -6.99 3.65
C ASN A 150 4.03 -6.75 3.46
N ALA A 151 4.85 -7.80 3.58
CA ALA A 151 6.31 -7.69 3.44
C ALA A 151 6.78 -7.20 2.06
N TYR A 152 5.92 -7.27 1.04
CA TYR A 152 6.20 -6.86 -0.33
C TYR A 152 5.58 -5.50 -0.70
N THR A 153 4.93 -4.80 0.24
CA THR A 153 4.25 -3.52 -0.03
C THR A 153 4.91 -2.31 0.64
N ASP A 154 5.34 -1.33 -0.17
CA ASP A 154 5.80 -0.02 0.27
C ASP A 154 4.61 0.95 0.37
N LEU A 155 3.70 0.69 1.32
CA LEU A 155 2.47 1.46 1.54
C LEU A 155 2.45 2.23 2.87
N GLY A 156 3.44 2.02 3.75
CA GLY A 156 3.47 2.48 5.14
C GLY A 156 3.09 3.95 5.35
N ASP A 157 3.77 4.85 4.65
CA ASP A 157 3.57 6.30 4.78
C ASP A 157 2.28 6.81 4.10
N THR A 158 1.49 5.91 3.48
CA THR A 158 0.21 6.24 2.82
C THR A 158 -1.02 5.72 3.56
N LEU A 159 -0.86 5.00 4.67
CA LEU A 159 -1.97 4.50 5.48
C LEU A 159 -2.90 5.64 5.95
N PRO A 160 -4.23 5.52 5.79
CA PRO A 160 -5.15 6.38 6.51
C PRO A 160 -4.96 6.28 8.02
N ARG A 161 -5.04 7.43 8.68
CA ARG A 161 -4.97 7.56 10.14
C ARG A 161 -6.34 7.98 10.66
N TYR A 162 -6.70 7.57 11.88
CA TYR A 162 -7.97 7.96 12.50
C TYR A 162 -7.77 9.18 13.38
N VAL A 163 -8.59 10.22 13.16
CA VAL A 163 -8.60 11.47 13.92
C VAL A 163 -9.71 11.43 14.97
N GLY A 164 -9.37 11.82 16.20
CA GLY A 164 -10.33 11.93 17.28
C GLY A 164 -10.79 10.58 17.84
N LYS A 165 -12.05 10.52 18.26
CA LYS A 165 -12.67 9.30 18.79
C LYS A 165 -14.05 9.03 18.17
N PRO A 166 -14.50 7.76 18.07
CA PRO A 166 -15.83 7.44 17.54
C PRO A 166 -16.98 8.16 18.25
N GLU A 167 -16.96 8.25 19.59
CA GLU A 167 -18.03 8.89 20.37
C GLU A 167 -18.09 10.41 20.20
N ASP A 168 -16.96 11.04 19.85
CA ASP A 168 -16.80 12.49 19.70
C ASP A 168 -16.93 12.95 18.22
N GLY A 169 -17.24 12.04 17.30
CA GLY A 169 -17.37 12.32 15.86
C GLY A 169 -16.07 12.18 15.05
N GLY A 170 -15.18 11.28 15.45
CA GLY A 170 -13.92 10.96 14.77
C GLY A 170 -14.09 10.28 13.40
N TYR A 171 -13.03 10.33 12.60
CA TYR A 171 -13.03 9.93 11.19
C TYR A 171 -11.63 9.58 10.67
N TRP A 172 -11.57 8.82 9.58
CA TRP A 172 -10.33 8.51 8.85
C TRP A 172 -9.92 9.66 7.94
N VAL A 173 -8.61 9.91 7.86
CA VAL A 173 -7.97 10.91 6.99
C VAL A 173 -6.73 10.30 6.35
N GLN A 174 -6.25 10.82 5.22
CA GLN A 174 -5.02 10.29 4.62
C GLN A 174 -3.81 10.68 5.50
N ALA A 175 -2.72 9.89 5.44
CA ALA A 175 -1.52 10.11 6.25
C ALA A 175 -1.01 11.57 6.20
N GLN A 176 -0.94 12.13 4.98
CA GLN A 176 -0.45 13.48 4.69
C GLN A 176 -1.29 14.61 5.29
N ASP A 177 -2.60 14.39 5.48
CA ASP A 177 -3.55 15.43 5.91
C ASP A 177 -3.70 15.46 7.45
N TYR A 178 -3.22 14.42 8.13
CA TYR A 178 -3.56 14.07 9.52
C TYR A 178 -3.37 15.22 10.52
N ASP A 179 -2.21 15.86 10.56
CA ASP A 179 -1.93 16.92 11.55
C ASP A 179 -2.86 18.14 11.33
N SER A 180 -3.28 18.40 10.09
CA SER A 180 -4.19 19.49 9.74
C SER A 180 -5.66 19.18 10.08
N GLU A 181 -6.08 17.93 9.93
CA GLU A 181 -7.43 17.47 10.28
C GLU A 181 -7.58 17.26 11.80
N LEU A 182 -6.51 16.85 12.48
CA LEU A 182 -6.47 16.77 13.94
C LEU A 182 -6.69 18.15 14.58
N ALA A 183 -5.98 19.19 14.12
CA ALA A 183 -6.16 20.56 14.62
C ALA A 183 -7.60 21.07 14.40
N LYS A 184 -8.21 20.79 13.24
CA LYS A 184 -9.62 21.13 12.95
C LYS A 184 -10.59 20.39 13.88
N TYR A 185 -10.34 19.11 14.13
CA TYR A 185 -11.14 18.29 15.03
C TYR A 185 -11.06 18.78 16.48
N GLU A 186 -9.85 19.09 16.98
CA GLU A 186 -9.63 19.58 18.34
C GLU A 186 -10.30 20.94 18.57
N GLN A 187 -10.17 21.87 17.62
CA GLN A 187 -10.88 23.15 17.66
C GLN A 187 -12.40 22.92 17.68
N ALA A 188 -12.95 22.14 16.74
CA ALA A 188 -14.38 21.88 16.67
C ALA A 188 -14.91 21.17 17.93
N LEU A 189 -14.09 20.35 18.62
CA LEU A 189 -14.44 19.71 19.88
C LEU A 189 -14.46 20.70 21.05
N ALA A 190 -13.56 21.68 21.08
CA ALA A 190 -13.59 22.77 22.05
C ALA A 190 -14.82 23.68 21.86
N ASP A 191 -15.10 24.07 20.61
CA ASP A 191 -16.26 24.91 20.26
C ASP A 191 -17.59 24.24 20.68
N ARG A 192 -17.74 22.94 20.43
CA ARG A 192 -18.93 22.17 20.87
C ARG A 192 -19.09 22.15 22.39
N LYS A 193 -18.00 22.03 23.16
CA LYS A 193 -18.03 22.01 24.63
C LYS A 193 -18.43 23.36 25.20
N ALA A 194 -17.84 24.45 24.70
CA ALA A 194 -18.22 25.81 25.11
C ALA A 194 -19.71 26.11 24.81
N GLN A 195 -20.22 25.66 23.66
CA GLN A 195 -21.65 25.76 23.34
C GLN A 195 -22.53 24.98 24.33
N GLN A 196 -22.16 23.73 24.66
CA GLN A 196 -22.89 22.91 25.64
C GLN A 196 -22.89 23.54 27.05
N GLU A 197 -21.74 24.04 27.52
CA GLU A 197 -21.62 24.73 28.80
C GLU A 197 -22.49 26.00 28.85
N SER A 198 -22.44 26.84 27.80
CA SER A 198 -23.28 28.04 27.70
C SER A 198 -24.78 27.73 27.62
N SER A 199 -25.15 26.57 27.06
CA SER A 199 -26.54 26.10 27.00
C SER A 199 -27.02 25.51 28.33
N SER A 200 -26.13 24.93 29.12
CA SER A 200 -26.44 24.30 30.41
C SER A 200 -26.52 25.29 31.57
N GLY A 201 -25.81 26.42 31.49
CA GLY A 201 -25.81 27.47 32.52
C GLY A 201 -26.96 28.49 32.43
N GLY A 202 -27.98 28.22 31.60
CA GLY A 202 -29.07 29.14 31.29
C GLY A 202 -30.44 28.80 31.88
N ASN A 203 -30.54 27.80 32.78
CA ASN A 203 -31.77 27.35 33.45
C ASN A 203 -31.70 27.59 34.96
#